data_AF-A0A381TSZ2-F1
#
_entry.id   AF-A0A381TSZ2-F1
#
_cell.length_a   1.000
_cell.length_b   1.000
_cell.length_c   1.000
_cell.angle_alpha   90.00
_cell.angle_beta   90.00
_cell.angle_gamma   90.00
#
_symmetry.space_group_name_H-M   'P 1'
#
loop_
_entity.id
_entity.type
_entity.pdbx_description
1 polymer ?
#
loop_
_entity_poly.entity_id
_entity_poly.type
_entity_poly.pdbx_seq_one_letter_code
_entity_poly.pdbx_strand_id
1 'polypeptide(L)'
;MNWLASYLSGRPIPDLTSGLRAARTKYLLEFIHLLPNGFSTPTTTTLSFIKAGYNVVFEPAEATPREGHSKIRLIQDGFKFFLILLRVITLFNPLRIFVPIAAVPFILGTGYMMWTLLRYVRVTNSAVLLIVLGVIVFLIGLVSEQISALRFERRR
;
A
#
# COMPACT_ATOMS: atom_id res chain seq x y z
N MET A 1 -9.75 -7.11 -3.90
CA MET A 1 -8.59 -6.31 -4.34
C MET A 1 -8.93 -4.82 -4.49
N ASN A 2 -10.05 -4.47 -5.12
CA ASN A 2 -10.45 -3.06 -5.34
C ASN A 2 -10.65 -2.27 -4.03
N TRP A 3 -11.23 -2.89 -2.99
CA TRP A 3 -11.37 -2.26 -1.66
C TRP A 3 -10.02 -1.87 -1.05
N LEU A 4 -9.05 -2.80 -1.05
CA LEU A 4 -7.71 -2.56 -0.51
C LEU A 4 -7.00 -1.44 -1.28
N ALA A 5 -7.09 -1.46 -2.61
CA ALA A 5 -6.55 -0.40 -3.44
C ALA A 5 -7.26 0.94 -3.22
N SER A 6 -8.57 0.93 -2.97
CA SER A 6 -9.34 2.14 -2.68
C SER A 6 -8.95 2.74 -1.33
N TYR A 7 -8.85 1.90 -0.29
CA TYR A 7 -8.38 2.29 1.04
C TYR A 7 -6.97 2.90 0.97
N LEU A 8 -6.05 2.20 0.32
CA LEU A 8 -4.65 2.60 0.28
C LEU A 8 -4.40 3.79 -0.66
N SER A 9 -5.14 3.90 -1.76
CA SER A 9 -5.09 5.08 -2.64
C SER A 9 -5.81 6.29 -2.04
N GLY A 10 -6.83 6.08 -1.19
CA GLY A 10 -7.68 7.13 -0.64
C GLY A 10 -8.76 7.59 -1.63
N ARG A 11 -9.02 6.83 -2.70
CA ARG A 11 -9.99 7.15 -3.73
C ARG A 11 -10.75 5.89 -4.14
N PRO A 12 -12.07 5.93 -4.40
CA PRO A 12 -12.78 4.76 -4.91
C PRO A 12 -12.22 4.36 -6.28
N ILE A 13 -11.78 3.11 -6.40
CA ILE A 13 -11.31 2.51 -7.64
C ILE A 13 -12.29 1.39 -8.02
N PRO A 14 -13.18 1.62 -9.01
CA PRO A 14 -14.21 0.64 -9.38
C PRO A 14 -13.60 -0.60 -10.04
N ASP A 15 -12.66 -0.41 -10.96
CA ASP A 15 -11.88 -1.48 -11.57
C ASP A 15 -10.40 -1.10 -11.70
N LEU A 16 -9.60 -1.75 -10.87
CA LEU A 16 -8.16 -1.54 -10.83
C LEU A 16 -7.43 -2.31 -11.95
N THR A 17 -7.96 -3.47 -12.32
CA THR A 17 -7.34 -4.40 -13.26
C THR A 17 -7.70 -4.15 -14.71
N SER A 18 -8.60 -3.20 -15.00
CA SER A 18 -9.01 -2.84 -16.35
C SER A 18 -7.81 -2.64 -17.31
N GLY A 19 -7.79 -3.38 -18.40
CA GLY A 19 -6.78 -3.22 -19.46
C GLY A 19 -7.07 -2.05 -20.39
N LEU A 20 -8.32 -1.57 -20.45
CA LEU A 20 -8.74 -0.49 -21.34
C LEU A 20 -8.39 0.86 -20.70
N ARG A 21 -7.33 1.50 -21.19
CA ARG A 21 -6.78 2.73 -20.61
C ARG A 21 -6.22 3.65 -21.69
N ALA A 22 -6.35 4.96 -21.46
CA ALA A 22 -5.72 5.99 -22.26
C ALA A 22 -5.00 6.99 -21.35
N ALA A 23 -3.75 7.31 -21.67
CA ALA A 23 -2.97 8.32 -20.97
C ALA A 23 -1.97 8.96 -21.94
N ARG A 24 -1.54 10.20 -21.66
CA ARG A 24 -0.50 10.84 -22.48
C ARG A 24 0.84 10.15 -22.23
N THR A 25 1.56 9.84 -23.32
CA THR A 25 2.85 9.12 -23.28
C THR A 25 3.85 9.73 -22.30
N LYS A 26 3.95 11.06 -22.24
CA LYS A 26 4.85 11.78 -21.32
C LYS A 26 4.64 11.40 -19.85
N TYR A 27 3.41 11.18 -19.42
CA TYR A 27 3.08 10.82 -18.03
C TYR A 27 3.29 9.33 -17.76
N LEU A 28 3.05 8.47 -18.76
CA LEU A 28 3.33 7.04 -18.66
C LEU A 28 4.83 6.76 -18.50
N LEU A 29 5.67 7.45 -19.28
CA LEU A 29 7.12 7.28 -19.23
C LEU A 29 7.72 7.61 -17.87
N GLU A 30 7.10 8.51 -17.11
CA GLU A 30 7.54 8.85 -15.75
C GLU A 30 7.51 7.63 -14.81
N PHE A 31 6.58 6.71 -14.99
CA PHE A 31 6.38 5.54 -14.12
C PHE A 31 6.79 4.24 -14.76
N ILE A 32 7.37 4.26 -15.97
CA ILE A 32 7.75 3.04 -16.69
C ILE A 32 8.69 2.15 -15.87
N HIS A 33 9.57 2.77 -15.08
CA HIS A 33 10.52 2.10 -14.18
C HIS A 33 9.87 1.43 -12.96
N LEU A 34 8.60 1.76 -12.65
CA LEU A 34 7.82 1.12 -11.61
C LEU A 34 7.01 -0.07 -12.14
N LEU A 35 6.81 -0.15 -13.45
CA LEU A 35 6.00 -1.18 -14.06
C LEU A 35 6.67 -2.55 -13.92
N PRO A 36 5.91 -3.59 -13.50
CA PRO A 36 6.43 -4.95 -13.44
C PRO A 36 6.59 -5.52 -14.86
N ASN A 37 7.56 -6.41 -15.04
CA ASN A 37 7.79 -7.14 -16.30
C ASN A 37 6.77 -8.27 -16.53
N GLY A 38 5.46 -7.98 -16.41
CA GLY A 38 4.41 -8.98 -16.58
C GLY A 38 3.03 -8.51 -16.12
N PHE A 39 2.32 -9.38 -15.39
CA PHE A 39 0.97 -9.13 -14.89
C PHE A 39 0.97 -7.98 -13.86
N SER A 40 -0.06 -7.14 -13.88
CA SER A 40 -0.28 -5.94 -13.02
C SER A 40 0.21 -4.58 -13.53
N THR A 41 0.66 -4.46 -14.79
CA THR A 41 0.89 -3.13 -15.39
C THR A 41 -0.32 -2.18 -15.29
N PRO A 42 -1.59 -2.63 -15.45
CA PRO A 42 -2.72 -1.70 -15.38
C PRO A 42 -2.92 -1.17 -13.94
N THR A 43 -2.76 -2.06 -12.96
CA THR A 43 -2.77 -1.73 -11.53
C THR A 43 -1.70 -0.71 -11.18
N THR A 44 -0.43 -0.99 -11.50
CA THR A 44 0.70 -0.14 -11.14
C THR A 44 0.54 1.25 -11.76
N THR A 45 0.12 1.31 -13.02
CA THR A 45 -0.12 2.58 -13.73
C THR A 45 -1.20 3.39 -13.01
N THR A 46 -2.33 2.78 -12.68
CA THR A 46 -3.45 3.47 -12.02
C THR A 46 -3.09 4.00 -10.65
N LEU A 47 -2.44 3.17 -9.83
CA LEU A 47 -2.04 3.57 -8.49
C LEU A 47 -0.97 4.66 -8.53
N SER A 48 0.00 4.54 -9.44
CA SER A 48 1.05 5.54 -9.61
C SER A 48 0.47 6.88 -10.07
N PHE A 49 -0.47 6.87 -11.01
CA PHE A 49 -1.14 8.09 -11.47
C PHE A 49 -1.96 8.75 -10.36
N ILE A 50 -2.78 7.97 -9.65
CA ILE A 50 -3.59 8.51 -8.53
C ILE A 50 -2.68 9.09 -7.45
N LYS A 51 -1.58 8.40 -7.09
CA LYS A 51 -0.69 8.85 -6.03
C LYS A 51 0.23 9.99 -6.42
N ALA A 52 0.62 10.09 -7.69
CA ALA A 52 1.35 11.24 -8.21
C ALA A 52 0.47 12.50 -8.36
N GLY A 53 -0.84 12.40 -8.06
CA GLY A 53 -1.76 13.54 -8.15
C GLY A 53 -2.26 13.82 -9.58
N TYR A 54 -2.07 12.89 -10.52
CA TYR A 54 -2.66 13.02 -11.85
C TYR A 54 -4.18 12.84 -11.79
N ASN A 55 -4.88 13.56 -12.66
CA ASN A 55 -6.33 13.39 -12.78
C ASN A 55 -6.64 12.07 -13.50
N VAL A 56 -7.24 11.13 -12.77
CA VAL A 56 -7.69 9.84 -13.28
C VAL A 56 -9.21 9.82 -13.28
N VAL A 57 -9.84 9.46 -14.39
CA VAL A 57 -11.30 9.31 -14.51
C VAL A 57 -11.60 7.88 -14.90
N PHE A 58 -12.68 7.32 -14.35
CA PHE A 58 -13.16 5.98 -14.69
C PHE A 58 -14.44 6.14 -15.51
N GLU A 59 -14.37 5.74 -16.78
CA GLU A 59 -15.52 5.74 -17.68
C GLU A 59 -16.14 4.34 -17.72
N PRO A 60 -17.48 4.23 -17.68
CA PRO A 60 -18.15 2.95 -17.85
C PRO A 60 -17.90 2.44 -19.27
N ALA A 61 -17.50 1.17 -19.38
CA ALA A 61 -17.33 0.49 -20.65
C ALA A 61 -17.99 -0.89 -20.57
N GLU A 62 -18.81 -1.21 -21.56
CA GLU A 62 -19.41 -2.54 -21.68
C GLU A 62 -18.38 -3.49 -22.30
N ALA A 63 -18.02 -4.54 -21.57
CA ALA A 63 -17.19 -5.62 -22.08
C ALA A 63 -18.08 -6.81 -22.44
N THR A 64 -17.93 -7.35 -23.64
CA THR A 64 -18.60 -8.59 -24.03
C THR A 64 -18.11 -9.76 -23.18
N PRO A 65 -18.97 -10.75 -22.88
CA PRO A 65 -18.56 -11.94 -22.16
C PRO A 65 -17.40 -12.63 -22.88
N ARG A 66 -16.38 -13.01 -22.12
CA ARG A 66 -15.17 -13.66 -22.64
C ARG A 66 -15.48 -15.09 -23.05
N GLU A 67 -15.04 -15.48 -24.24
CA GLU A 67 -14.92 -16.90 -24.61
C GLU A 67 -13.59 -17.47 -24.09
N GLY A 68 -13.66 -18.50 -23.23
CA GLY A 68 -12.52 -19.27 -22.73
C GLY A 68 -12.07 -18.97 -21.28
N HIS A 69 -11.19 -19.82 -20.74
CA HIS A 69 -10.76 -19.76 -19.35
C HIS A 69 -9.77 -18.61 -19.05
N SER A 70 -9.84 -18.06 -17.85
CA SER A 70 -8.91 -17.05 -17.36
C SER A 70 -7.53 -17.67 -17.12
N LYS A 71 -6.48 -17.07 -17.67
CA LYS A 71 -5.08 -17.45 -17.37
C LYS A 71 -4.60 -16.93 -16.02
N ILE A 72 -5.43 -16.17 -15.30
CA ILE A 72 -5.07 -15.50 -14.04
C ILE A 72 -5.20 -16.50 -12.90
N ARG A 73 -4.08 -16.79 -12.23
CA ARG A 73 -4.05 -17.63 -11.03
C ARG A 73 -4.23 -16.75 -9.81
N LEU A 74 -5.46 -16.64 -9.32
CA LEU A 74 -5.86 -15.73 -8.23
C LEU A 74 -4.90 -15.66 -7.04
N ILE A 75 -4.36 -16.81 -6.59
CA ILE A 75 -3.47 -16.87 -5.42
C ILE A 75 -2.04 -16.38 -5.76
N GLN A 76 -1.43 -16.95 -6.80
CA GLN A 76 -0.05 -16.62 -7.18
C GLN A 76 0.06 -15.18 -7.73
N ASP A 77 -0.90 -14.76 -8.54
CA ASP A 77 -0.94 -13.41 -9.10
C ASP A 77 -1.45 -12.39 -8.07
N GLY A 78 -2.30 -12.81 -7.13
CA GLY A 78 -2.75 -12.00 -6.01
C GLY A 78 -1.61 -11.57 -5.09
N PHE A 79 -0.66 -12.45 -4.79
CA PHE A 79 0.52 -12.09 -3.97
C PHE A 79 1.45 -11.10 -4.68
N LYS A 80 1.73 -11.31 -5.98
CA LYS A 80 2.50 -10.34 -6.78
C LYS A 80 1.83 -8.98 -6.82
N PHE A 81 0.51 -8.96 -7.02
CA PHE A 81 -0.28 -7.74 -6.97
C PHE A 81 -0.18 -7.06 -5.60
N PHE A 82 -0.28 -7.81 -4.50
CA PHE A 82 -0.15 -7.27 -3.15
C PHE A 82 1.22 -6.62 -2.92
N LEU A 83 2.31 -7.27 -3.36
CA LEU A 83 3.66 -6.70 -3.29
C LEU A 83 3.79 -5.41 -4.09
N ILE A 84 3.17 -5.34 -5.27
CA ILE A 84 3.16 -4.13 -6.10
C ILE A 84 2.40 -3.01 -5.40
N LEU A 85 1.22 -3.30 -4.85
CA LEU A 85 0.41 -2.35 -4.11
C LEU A 85 1.23 -1.80 -2.93
N LEU A 86 1.82 -2.67 -2.13
CA LEU A 86 2.70 -2.31 -1.00
C LEU A 86 3.85 -1.42 -1.48
N ARG A 87 4.57 -1.82 -2.54
CA ARG A 87 5.69 -1.05 -3.12
C ARG A 87 5.27 0.36 -3.54
N VAL A 88 4.16 0.50 -4.24
CA VAL A 88 3.66 1.82 -4.67
C VAL A 88 3.29 2.65 -3.44
N ILE A 89 2.55 2.09 -2.47
CA ILE A 89 2.13 2.87 -1.31
C ILE A 89 3.33 3.28 -0.45
N THR A 90 4.28 2.39 -0.19
CA THR A 90 5.50 2.73 0.56
C THR A 90 6.29 3.83 -0.14
N LEU A 91 6.21 3.93 -1.48
CA LEU A 91 6.88 4.97 -2.24
C LEU A 91 6.20 6.34 -2.12
N PHE A 92 4.87 6.38 -2.01
CA PHE A 92 4.09 7.63 -2.04
C PHE A 92 3.51 8.07 -0.68
N ASN A 93 3.26 7.14 0.24
CA ASN A 93 2.71 7.38 1.58
C ASN A 93 3.02 6.18 2.51
N PRO A 94 4.28 6.02 2.93
CA PRO A 94 4.69 4.91 3.78
C PRO A 94 3.95 4.88 5.13
N LEU A 95 3.59 6.03 5.72
CA LEU A 95 2.90 6.03 7.02
C LEU A 95 1.59 5.24 7.03
N ARG A 96 0.83 5.21 5.93
CA ARG A 96 -0.39 4.39 5.83
C ARG A 96 -0.14 2.88 6.06
N ILE A 97 1.08 2.41 5.87
CA ILE A 97 1.47 1.01 6.12
C ILE A 97 2.11 0.87 7.50
N PHE A 98 3.07 1.74 7.84
CA PHE A 98 3.82 1.60 9.09
C PHE A 98 2.99 1.87 10.33
N VAL A 99 2.03 2.81 10.28
CA VAL A 99 1.17 3.15 11.43
C VAL A 99 0.36 1.95 11.93
N PRO A 100 -0.44 1.24 11.11
CA PRO A 100 -1.18 0.08 11.60
C PRO A 100 -0.25 -1.05 12.08
N ILE A 101 0.90 -1.25 11.41
CA ILE A 101 1.87 -2.28 11.81
C ILE A 101 2.54 -1.94 13.15
N ALA A 102 2.81 -0.66 13.43
CA ALA A 102 3.35 -0.19 14.70
C ALA A 102 2.29 -0.19 15.82
N ALA A 103 1.05 0.16 15.49
CA ALA A 103 -0.04 0.27 16.44
C ALA A 103 -0.41 -1.08 17.07
N VAL A 104 -0.40 -2.17 16.30
CA VAL A 104 -0.73 -3.52 16.81
C VAL A 104 0.18 -3.95 17.98
N PRO A 105 1.51 -4.05 17.84
CA PRO A 105 2.39 -4.43 18.95
C PRO A 105 2.41 -3.37 20.06
N PHE A 106 2.25 -2.09 19.73
CA PHE A 106 2.18 -1.04 20.76
C PHE A 106 0.94 -1.21 21.65
N ILE A 107 -0.26 -1.36 21.07
CA ILE A 107 -1.51 -1.57 21.81
C ILE A 107 -1.47 -2.87 22.60
N LEU A 108 -1.01 -3.96 21.98
CA LEU A 108 -0.87 -5.26 22.66
C LEU A 108 0.13 -5.17 23.82
N GLY A 109 1.26 -4.51 23.62
CA GLY A 109 2.29 -4.32 24.63
C GLY A 109 1.82 -3.47 25.80
N THR A 110 1.17 -2.32 25.53
CA THR A 110 0.59 -1.45 26.57
C THR A 110 -0.55 -2.13 27.30
N GLY A 111 -1.46 -2.82 26.59
CA GLY A 111 -2.55 -3.57 27.20
C GLY A 111 -2.04 -4.70 28.10
N TYR A 112 -1.04 -5.44 27.63
CA TYR A 112 -0.41 -6.51 28.41
C TYR A 112 0.35 -5.96 29.62
N MET A 113 1.10 -4.85 29.47
CA MET A 113 1.78 -4.17 30.57
C MET A 113 0.79 -3.71 31.65
N MET A 114 -0.33 -3.09 31.24
CA MET A 114 -1.37 -2.63 32.16
C MET A 114 -1.98 -3.80 32.93
N TRP A 115 -2.27 -4.90 32.23
CA TRP A 115 -2.83 -6.11 32.85
C TRP A 115 -1.88 -6.74 33.87
N THR A 116 -0.57 -6.84 33.56
CA THR A 116 0.41 -7.42 34.49
C THR A 116 0.70 -6.52 35.67
N LEU A 117 0.70 -5.20 35.47
CA LEU A 117 0.86 -4.23 36.55
C LEU A 117 -0.29 -4.32 37.57
N LEU A 118 -1.54 -4.38 37.11
CA LEU A 118 -2.71 -4.48 37.98
C LEU A 118 -2.79 -5.81 38.76
N ARG A 119 -2.35 -6.91 38.15
CA ARG A 119 -2.47 -8.26 38.75
C ARG A 119 -1.28 -8.67 39.60
N TYR A 120 -0.07 -8.32 39.15
CA TYR A 120 1.17 -8.89 39.70
C TYR A 120 2.17 -7.81 40.15
N VAL A 121 1.88 -6.53 39.95
CA VAL A 121 2.79 -5.39 40.22
C VAL A 121 4.17 -5.62 39.61
N ARG A 122 4.18 -6.22 38.42
CA ARG A 122 5.39 -6.57 37.67
C ARG A 122 5.25 -6.14 36.22
N VAL A 123 6.36 -5.60 35.70
CA VAL A 123 6.52 -5.33 34.28
C VAL A 123 7.18 -6.54 33.64
N THR A 124 6.54 -7.12 32.64
CA THR A 124 7.08 -8.27 31.90
C THR A 124 7.98 -7.79 30.76
N ASN A 125 9.09 -8.49 30.54
CA ASN A 125 10.01 -8.19 29.43
C ASN A 125 9.29 -8.25 28.07
N SER A 126 8.33 -9.16 27.92
CA SER A 126 7.53 -9.27 26.69
C SER A 126 6.66 -8.04 26.42
N ALA A 127 6.08 -7.42 27.44
CA ALA A 127 5.33 -6.17 27.27
C ALA A 127 6.24 -5.03 26.78
N VAL A 128 7.41 -4.91 27.39
CA VAL A 128 8.42 -3.90 27.01
C VAL A 128 8.89 -4.15 25.58
N LEU A 129 9.19 -5.39 25.21
CA LEU A 129 9.61 -5.75 23.84
C LEU A 129 8.54 -5.40 22.80
N LEU A 130 7.26 -5.65 23.08
CA LEU A 130 6.17 -5.30 22.17
C LEU A 130 6.03 -3.78 21.99
N ILE A 131 6.13 -3.01 23.09
CA ILE A 131 6.09 -1.55 23.03
C ILE A 131 7.28 -1.01 22.24
N VAL A 132 8.50 -1.46 22.55
CA VAL A 132 9.73 -1.04 21.86
C VAL A 132 9.68 -1.39 20.37
N LEU A 133 9.19 -2.58 20.02
CA LEU A 133 8.98 -2.97 18.62
C LEU A 133 8.02 -2.00 17.91
N GLY A 134 6.88 -1.68 18.54
CA GLY A 134 5.94 -0.70 17.99
C GLY A 134 6.56 0.67 17.76
N VAL A 135 7.32 1.17 18.74
CA VAL A 135 8.03 2.46 18.63
C VAL A 135 9.07 2.42 17.50
N ILE A 136 9.90 1.37 17.41
CA ILE A 136 10.91 1.25 16.36
C ILE A 136 10.25 1.23 14.97
N VAL A 137 9.19 0.43 14.79
CA VAL A 137 8.47 0.37 13.51
C VAL A 137 7.85 1.73 13.16
N PHE A 138 7.32 2.46 14.14
CA PHE A 138 6.79 3.80 13.93
C PHE A 138 7.87 4.80 13.51
N LEU A 139 9.03 4.79 14.18
CA LEU A 139 10.17 5.65 13.82
C LEU A 139 10.69 5.35 12.41
N ILE A 140 10.81 4.07 12.03
CA ILE A 140 11.16 3.67 10.66
C ILE A 140 10.11 4.19 9.67
N GLY A 141 8.83 4.16 10.04
CA GLY A 141 7.75 4.74 9.25
C GLY A 141 7.91 6.25 9.03
N LEU A 142 8.25 7.01 10.09
CA LEU A 142 8.52 8.45 10.00
C LEU A 142 9.75 8.75 9.11
N VAL A 143 10.85 8.00 9.27
CA VAL A 143 12.03 8.14 8.41
C VAL A 143 11.70 7.85 6.95
N SER A 144 10.90 6.81 6.69
CA SER A 144 10.45 6.47 5.34
C SER A 144 9.60 7.59 4.73
N GLU A 145 8.74 8.23 5.52
CA GLU A 145 7.94 9.38 5.07
C GLU A 145 8.84 10.56 4.68
N GLN A 146 9.85 10.87 5.49
CA GLN A 146 10.81 11.94 5.20
C GLN A 146 11.57 11.66 3.89
N ILE A 147 12.02 10.43 3.68
CA ILE A 147 12.69 10.02 2.43
C ILE A 147 11.74 10.16 1.23
N SER A 148 10.47 9.78 1.39
CA SER A 148 9.46 9.93 0.36
C SER A 148 9.22 11.41 0.03
N ALA A 149 9.05 12.26 1.04
CA ALA A 149 8.86 13.71 0.89
C ALA A 149 10.03 14.38 0.15
N LEU A 150 11.28 14.06 0.53
CA LEU A 150 12.48 14.55 -0.15
C LEU A 150 12.55 14.16 -1.63
N ARG A 151 12.07 12.96 -1.98
CA ARG A 151 12.00 12.52 -3.38
C ARG A 151 11.01 13.36 -4.20
N PHE A 152 9.91 13.80 -3.61
CA PHE A 152 8.94 14.68 -4.26
C PHE A 152 9.44 16.12 -4.37
N GLU A 153 10.17 16.61 -3.36
CA GLU A 153 10.75 17.95 -3.37
C GLU A 153 11.79 18.11 -4.50
N ARG A 154 12.63 17.09 -4.74
CA ARG A 154 13.61 17.08 -5.84
C ARG A 154 12.98 17.05 -7.25
N ARG A 155 11.66 16.82 -7.36
CA ARG A 155 10.93 16.78 -8.64
C ARG A 155 10.26 18.11 -9.00
N ARG A 156 10.19 19.08 -8.08
CA ARG A 156 9.79 20.46 -8.38
C ARG A 156 11.02 21.29 -8.74
#